data_AF-A0A6J7VYJ3-F1
#
_entry.id   AF-A0A6J7VYJ3-F1
#
_cell.length_a   1.000
_cell.length_b   1.000
_cell.length_c   1.000
_cell.angle_alpha   90.00
_cell.angle_beta   90.00
_cell.angle_gamma   90.00
#
_symmetry.space_group_name_H-M   'P 1'
#
loop_
_entity.id
_entity.type
_entity.pdbx_description
1 polymer ?
#
loop_
_entity_poly.entity_id
_entity_poly.type
_entity_poly.pdbx_seq_one_letter_code
_entity_poly.pdbx_strand_id
1 'polypeptide(L)'
;MARHIKDGYQARSLLEAEPDRPVKIITLVRDPIERNISAGFARFRRKGELDELSRFVTDPVVTDQIWKRLDMSLPFHWLDVEFRDALGIDLYQVDVASAGYAQMEVGRVNALILHSTLPDEVKSMRLSHFMGRDCAVGRTGKDTNQEGDLQNIYRAFELTSPLTIADLSEAADSRFMQHFFAVDKDEYIFKWKTRLNLA
;
A
#
# COMPACT_ATOMS: atom_id res chain seq x y z
N MET A 1 20.99 -0.24 12.36
CA MET A 1 19.71 0.52 12.30
C MET A 1 19.22 0.53 10.87
N ALA A 2 17.95 0.17 10.62
CA ALA A 2 17.42 0.17 9.26
C ALA A 2 17.34 1.60 8.69
N ARG A 3 17.51 1.76 7.37
CA ARG A 3 17.56 3.08 6.70
C ARG A 3 16.36 3.95 7.04
N HIS A 4 15.14 3.40 6.98
CA HIS A 4 13.90 4.13 7.28
C HIS A 4 13.87 4.72 8.70
N ILE A 5 14.49 4.06 9.69
CA ILE A 5 14.59 4.59 11.05
C ILE A 5 15.53 5.81 11.08
N LYS A 6 16.68 5.71 10.40
CA LYS A 6 17.64 6.81 10.30
C LYS A 6 17.02 8.03 9.62
N ASP A 7 16.36 7.81 8.49
CA ASP A 7 15.73 8.87 7.70
C ASP A 7 14.59 9.52 8.51
N GLY A 8 13.84 8.74 9.29
CA GLY A 8 12.81 9.24 10.20
C GLY A 8 13.37 10.18 11.28
N TYR A 9 14.47 9.80 11.94
CA TYR A 9 15.13 10.70 12.92
C TYR A 9 15.64 11.98 12.28
N GLN A 10 16.23 11.88 11.08
CA GLN A 10 16.71 13.07 10.35
C GLN A 10 15.56 13.99 9.95
N ALA A 11 14.47 13.44 9.42
CA ALA A 11 13.28 14.21 9.09
C ALA A 11 12.73 14.91 10.34
N ARG A 12 12.60 14.20 11.46
CA ARG A 12 12.16 14.78 12.73
C ARG A 12 13.06 15.94 13.18
N SER A 13 14.38 15.75 13.22
CA SER A 13 15.30 16.81 13.64
C SER A 13 15.23 18.04 12.74
N LEU A 14 15.03 17.87 11.43
CA LEU A 14 14.81 18.98 10.51
C LEU A 14 13.49 19.71 10.76
N LEU A 15 12.40 18.96 11.01
CA LEU A 15 11.08 19.54 11.28
C LEU A 15 11.05 20.32 12.61
N GLU A 16 11.79 19.85 13.61
CA GLU A 16 11.97 20.50 14.91
C GLU A 16 12.86 21.76 14.81
N ALA A 17 13.93 21.73 14.00
CA ALA A 17 14.83 22.87 13.80
C ALA A 17 14.19 23.99 12.96
N GLU A 18 13.24 23.66 12.09
CA GLU A 18 12.56 24.61 11.20
C GLU A 18 11.03 24.54 11.43
N PRO A 19 10.52 25.08 12.57
CA PRO A 19 9.14 24.92 13.01
C PRO A 19 8.10 25.58 12.07
N ASP A 20 8.51 26.57 11.27
CA ASP A 20 7.61 27.30 10.36
C ASP A 20 7.75 26.86 8.90
N ARG A 21 8.70 25.97 8.59
CA ARG A 21 8.96 25.57 7.20
C ARG A 21 7.80 24.76 6.63
N PRO A 22 7.22 25.14 5.48
CA PRO A 22 6.21 24.35 4.81
C PRO A 22 6.69 22.92 4.54
N VAL A 23 5.84 21.94 4.84
CA VAL A 23 6.12 20.51 4.71
C VAL A 23 5.23 19.94 3.63
N LYS A 24 5.84 19.32 2.63
CA LYS A 24 5.14 18.57 1.59
C LYS A 24 5.21 17.09 1.91
N ILE A 25 4.06 16.44 2.04
CA ILE A 25 3.95 14.99 2.27
C ILE A 25 3.26 14.37 1.07
N ILE A 26 3.80 13.27 0.57
CA ILE A 26 3.19 12.47 -0.49
C ILE A 26 2.91 11.10 0.09
N THR A 27 1.66 10.64 -0.01
CA THR A 27 1.24 9.32 0.45
C THR A 27 0.47 8.59 -0.63
N LEU A 28 0.55 7.26 -0.59
CA LEU A 28 -0.15 6.39 -1.52
C LEU A 28 -1.18 5.56 -0.78
N VAL A 29 -2.37 5.42 -1.36
CA VAL A 29 -3.34 4.40 -0.98
C VAL A 29 -3.37 3.28 -2.02
N ARG A 30 -3.62 2.07 -1.56
CA ARG A 30 -3.74 0.86 -2.36
C ARG A 30 -4.83 -0.01 -1.76
N ASP A 31 -5.43 -0.86 -2.57
CA ASP A 31 -6.28 -1.95 -2.12
C ASP A 31 -5.61 -2.67 -0.91
N PRO A 32 -6.28 -2.75 0.26
CA PRO A 32 -5.69 -3.24 1.49
C PRO A 32 -5.33 -4.72 1.40
N ILE A 33 -6.12 -5.52 0.68
CA ILE A 33 -5.84 -6.94 0.44
C ILE A 33 -4.58 -7.08 -0.42
N GLU A 34 -4.51 -6.33 -1.52
CA GLU A 34 -3.34 -6.35 -2.40
C GLU A 34 -2.06 -5.89 -1.69
N ARG A 35 -2.17 -4.83 -0.88
CA ARG A 35 -1.07 -4.34 -0.04
C ARG A 35 -0.61 -5.44 0.92
N ASN A 36 -1.53 -6.10 1.62
CA ASN A 36 -1.19 -7.12 2.61
C ASN A 36 -0.51 -8.33 1.96
N ILE A 37 -1.01 -8.80 0.82
CA ILE A 37 -0.36 -9.86 0.04
C ILE A 37 1.05 -9.44 -0.37
N SER A 38 1.22 -8.22 -0.87
CA SER A 38 2.53 -7.69 -1.26
C SER A 38 3.50 -7.59 -0.07
N ALA A 39 3.03 -7.17 1.10
CA ALA A 39 3.82 -7.10 2.33
C ALA A 39 4.20 -8.49 2.85
N GLY A 40 3.27 -9.46 2.78
CA GLY A 40 3.51 -10.86 3.07
C GLY A 40 4.58 -11.43 2.15
N PHE A 41 4.44 -11.22 0.84
CA PHE A 41 5.41 -11.70 -0.14
C PHE A 41 6.79 -11.07 0.03
N ALA A 42 6.89 -9.78 0.37
CA ALA A 42 8.16 -9.14 0.67
C ALA A 42 8.86 -9.73 1.91
N ARG A 43 8.11 -10.28 2.86
CA ARG A 43 8.66 -11.06 4.00
C ARG A 43 9.05 -12.46 3.56
N PHE A 44 8.22 -13.12 2.75
CA PHE A 44 8.48 -14.43 2.19
C PHE A 44 9.74 -14.45 1.32
N ARG A 45 9.92 -13.47 0.42
CA ARG A 45 11.12 -13.32 -0.43
C ARG A 45 12.44 -13.21 0.34
N ARG A 46 12.40 -12.83 1.62
CA ARG A 46 13.61 -12.77 2.47
C ARG A 46 14.01 -14.14 3.04
N LYS A 47 13.28 -15.21 2.69
CA LYS A 47 13.54 -16.57 3.17
C LYS A 47 14.58 -17.33 2.35
N GLY A 48 14.85 -16.91 1.12
CA GLY A 48 15.81 -17.59 0.26
C GLY A 48 15.79 -17.10 -1.18
N GLU A 49 16.57 -17.79 -2.01
CA GLU A 49 16.63 -17.59 -3.46
C GLU A 49 15.46 -18.30 -4.19
N LEU A 50 15.31 -18.09 -5.50
CA LEU A 50 14.14 -18.55 -6.27
C LEU A 50 13.80 -20.06 -6.12
N ASP A 51 14.82 -20.93 -6.16
CA ASP A 51 14.63 -22.38 -6.02
C ASP A 51 14.12 -22.77 -4.63
N GLU A 52 14.58 -22.07 -3.59
CA GLU A 52 14.14 -22.29 -2.21
C GLU A 52 12.72 -21.78 -2.03
N LEU A 53 12.42 -20.58 -2.55
CA LEU A 53 11.07 -20.00 -2.51
C LEU A 53 10.05 -20.87 -3.22
N SER A 54 10.42 -21.51 -4.33
CA SER A 54 9.55 -22.45 -5.06
C SER A 54 9.16 -23.67 -4.23
N ARG A 55 10.04 -24.12 -3.32
CA ARG A 55 9.73 -25.21 -2.37
C ARG A 55 8.91 -24.67 -1.21
N PHE A 56 9.33 -23.55 -0.62
CA PHE A 56 8.70 -22.97 0.56
C PHE A 56 7.26 -22.49 0.32
N VAL A 57 6.90 -22.07 -0.90
CA VAL A 57 5.55 -21.60 -1.17
C VAL A 57 4.50 -22.71 -1.05
N THR A 58 4.93 -23.97 -1.19
CA THR A 58 4.08 -25.16 -1.01
C THR A 58 4.09 -25.69 0.42
N ASP A 59 4.87 -25.10 1.33
CA ASP A 59 4.97 -25.51 2.72
C ASP A 59 4.12 -24.60 3.63
N PRO A 60 2.97 -25.10 4.16
CA PRO A 60 2.10 -24.33 5.04
C PRO A 60 2.80 -23.86 6.31
N VAL A 61 3.80 -24.59 6.82
CA VAL A 61 4.54 -24.19 8.02
C VAL A 61 5.30 -22.88 7.78
N VAL A 62 5.83 -22.70 6.56
CA VAL A 62 6.53 -21.47 6.18
C VAL A 62 5.56 -20.34 5.93
N THR A 63 4.53 -20.55 5.11
CA THR A 63 3.59 -19.49 4.71
C THR A 63 2.72 -19.02 5.89
N ASP A 64 2.23 -19.93 6.74
CA ASP A 64 1.47 -19.56 7.95
C ASP A 64 2.27 -18.67 8.90
N GLN A 65 3.58 -18.93 9.05
CA GLN A 65 4.45 -18.08 9.88
C GLN A 65 4.61 -16.67 9.31
N ILE A 66 4.54 -16.50 7.99
CA ILE A 66 4.56 -15.18 7.35
C ILE A 66 3.26 -14.45 7.67
N TRP A 67 2.11 -15.10 7.45
CA TRP A 67 0.79 -14.52 7.67
C TRP A 67 0.52 -14.19 9.13
N LYS A 68 0.87 -15.08 10.08
CA LYS A 68 0.72 -14.84 11.54
C LYS A 68 1.47 -13.61 12.05
N ARG A 69 2.51 -13.16 11.34
CA ARG A 69 3.29 -11.97 11.72
C ARG A 69 2.76 -10.69 11.07
N LEU A 70 1.85 -10.80 10.12
CA LEU A 70 1.32 -9.68 9.38
C LEU A 70 0.07 -9.16 10.08
N ASP A 71 0.10 -7.89 10.46
CA ASP A 71 -1.12 -7.19 10.86
C ASP A 71 -1.91 -6.86 9.59
N MET A 72 -2.98 -7.63 9.37
CA MET A 72 -3.86 -7.47 8.22
C MET A 72 -4.77 -6.25 8.36
N SER A 73 -4.97 -5.75 9.58
CA SER A 73 -5.83 -4.60 9.86
C SER A 73 -5.12 -3.25 9.63
N LEU A 74 -3.79 -3.26 9.63
CA LEU A 74 -2.94 -2.07 9.49
C LEU A 74 -3.40 -1.07 8.43
N PRO A 75 -3.74 -1.47 7.17
CA PRO A 75 -4.14 -0.51 6.15
C PRO A 75 -5.37 0.33 6.51
N PHE A 76 -6.30 -0.22 7.30
CA PHE A 76 -7.57 0.43 7.63
C PHE A 76 -7.43 1.56 8.64
N HIS A 77 -6.39 1.52 9.48
CA HIS A 77 -6.17 2.52 10.53
C HIS A 77 -4.86 3.30 10.38
N TRP A 78 -4.03 2.99 9.39
CA TRP A 78 -2.73 3.64 9.19
C TRP A 78 -2.85 5.16 8.96
N LEU A 79 -3.81 5.60 8.14
CA LEU A 79 -4.02 7.04 7.88
C LEU A 79 -4.53 7.78 9.12
N ASP A 80 -5.38 7.13 9.90
CA ASP A 80 -5.85 7.67 11.17
C ASP A 80 -4.68 7.93 12.12
N VAL A 81 -3.81 6.94 12.31
CA VAL A 81 -2.67 7.06 13.24
C VAL A 81 -1.60 8.01 12.72
N GLU A 82 -1.16 7.83 11.47
CA GLU A 82 0.04 8.51 10.94
C GLU A 82 -0.25 9.90 10.34
N PHE A 83 -1.49 10.18 9.95
CA PHE A 83 -1.88 11.48 9.39
C PHE A 83 -2.77 12.26 10.33
N ARG A 84 -3.91 11.69 10.75
CA ARG A 84 -4.84 12.44 11.59
C ARG A 84 -4.25 12.68 12.97
N ASP A 85 -3.84 11.63 13.66
CA ASP A 85 -3.42 11.72 15.06
C ASP A 85 -2.01 12.32 15.18
N ALA A 86 -1.10 12.00 14.25
CA ALA A 86 0.28 12.49 14.29
C ALA A 86 0.50 13.86 13.62
N LEU A 87 -0.28 14.20 12.57
CA LEU A 87 -0.06 15.42 11.77
C LEU A 87 -1.27 16.37 11.75
N GLY A 88 -2.41 15.99 12.32
CA GLY A 88 -3.65 16.77 12.24
C GLY A 88 -4.30 16.75 10.85
N ILE A 89 -3.89 15.84 9.95
CA ILE A 89 -4.42 15.74 8.59
C ILE A 89 -5.41 14.59 8.50
N ASP A 90 -6.69 14.92 8.36
CA ASP A 90 -7.73 13.93 8.15
C ASP A 90 -8.03 13.76 6.65
N LEU A 91 -7.31 12.84 6.00
CA LEU A 91 -7.46 12.56 4.57
C LEU A 91 -8.83 11.96 4.20
N TYR A 92 -9.69 11.64 5.18
CA TYR A 92 -11.08 11.30 4.93
C TYR A 92 -11.98 12.52 4.70
N GLN A 93 -11.46 13.74 4.79
CA GLN A 93 -12.21 14.97 4.49
C GLN A 93 -12.14 15.39 3.03
N VAL A 94 -11.29 14.73 2.23
CA VAL A 94 -11.11 15.02 0.81
C VAL A 94 -11.61 13.86 -0.05
N ASP A 95 -12.22 14.18 -1.19
CA ASP A 95 -12.67 13.18 -2.15
C ASP A 95 -11.49 12.65 -2.96
N VAL A 96 -11.09 11.41 -2.65
CA VAL A 96 -10.04 10.70 -3.39
C VAL A 96 -10.66 9.72 -4.39
N ALA A 97 -11.81 9.11 -4.07
CA ALA A 97 -12.40 8.05 -4.89
C ALA A 97 -12.72 8.51 -6.32
N SER A 98 -13.20 9.75 -6.50
CA SER A 98 -13.58 10.26 -7.82
C SER A 98 -12.43 10.35 -8.82
N ALA A 99 -11.23 10.71 -8.36
CA ALA A 99 -10.09 10.99 -9.24
C ALA A 99 -8.87 10.09 -8.99
N GLY A 100 -8.90 9.30 -7.92
CA GLY A 100 -7.78 8.53 -7.40
C GLY A 100 -6.69 9.38 -6.74
N TYR A 101 -6.92 10.66 -6.48
CA TYR A 101 -5.98 11.54 -5.79
C TYR A 101 -6.68 12.75 -5.20
N ALA A 102 -6.09 13.33 -4.15
CA ALA A 102 -6.52 14.59 -3.57
C ALA A 102 -5.35 15.30 -2.88
N GLN A 103 -5.56 16.56 -2.51
CA GLN A 103 -4.60 17.34 -1.74
C GLN A 103 -5.32 17.99 -0.56
N MET A 104 -4.65 18.05 0.59
CA MET A 104 -5.15 18.72 1.79
C MET A 104 -4.02 19.54 2.42
N GLU A 105 -4.36 20.72 2.93
CA GLU A 105 -3.41 21.58 3.64
C GLU A 105 -3.96 21.90 5.03
N VAL A 106 -3.13 21.70 6.06
CA VAL A 106 -3.42 22.03 7.45
C VAL A 106 -2.18 22.67 8.07
N GLY A 107 -2.29 23.94 8.44
CA GLY A 107 -1.17 24.71 8.97
C GLY A 107 0.00 24.74 7.99
N ARG A 108 1.18 24.28 8.43
CA ARG A 108 2.39 24.21 7.59
C ARG A 108 2.48 22.96 6.72
N VAL A 109 1.56 22.01 6.85
CA VAL A 109 1.65 20.71 6.17
C VAL A 109 0.69 20.67 4.99
N ASN A 110 1.22 20.35 3.82
CA ASN A 110 0.48 20.14 2.58
C ASN A 110 0.69 18.69 2.14
N ALA A 111 -0.38 17.90 2.11
CA ALA A 111 -0.35 16.47 1.83
C ALA A 111 -1.03 16.17 0.48
N LEU A 112 -0.33 15.42 -0.36
CA LEU A 112 -0.85 14.82 -1.58
C LEU A 112 -1.08 13.33 -1.35
N ILE A 113 -2.31 12.87 -1.57
CA ILE A 113 -2.67 11.45 -1.58
C ILE A 113 -2.95 11.00 -3.01
N LEU A 114 -2.43 9.83 -3.39
CA LEU A 114 -2.60 9.25 -4.73
C LEU A 114 -2.91 7.75 -4.61
N HIS A 115 -3.72 7.19 -5.51
CA HIS A 115 -3.81 5.75 -5.68
C HIS A 115 -2.51 5.24 -6.28
N SER A 116 -1.96 4.16 -5.73
CA SER A 116 -0.74 3.55 -6.27
C SER A 116 -0.93 3.03 -7.69
N THR A 117 -2.17 2.71 -8.07
CA THR A 117 -2.57 2.16 -9.37
C THR A 117 -2.84 3.23 -10.43
N LEU A 118 -2.76 4.52 -10.10
CA LEU A 118 -2.84 5.57 -11.13
C LEU A 118 -1.78 5.36 -12.22
N PRO A 119 -2.09 5.72 -13.48
CA PRO A 119 -1.11 5.73 -14.56
C PRO A 119 0.12 6.58 -14.19
N ASP A 120 1.29 6.17 -14.67
CA ASP A 120 2.56 6.82 -14.32
C ASP A 120 2.60 8.27 -14.83
N GLU A 121 1.93 8.55 -15.94
CA GLU A 121 1.75 9.89 -16.51
C GLU A 121 0.92 10.79 -15.59
N VAL A 122 -0.18 10.25 -15.03
CA VAL A 122 -1.03 10.97 -14.09
C VAL A 122 -0.28 11.26 -12.79
N LYS A 123 0.44 10.28 -12.24
CA LYS A 123 1.26 10.48 -11.04
C LYS A 123 2.37 11.51 -11.29
N SER A 124 3.05 11.44 -12.44
CA SER A 124 4.09 12.39 -12.83
C SER A 124 3.55 13.82 -12.92
N MET A 125 2.41 14.02 -13.58
CA MET A 125 1.74 15.31 -13.66
C MET A 125 1.38 15.86 -12.26
N ARG A 126 0.75 15.03 -11.41
CA ARG A 126 0.33 15.46 -10.07
C ARG A 126 1.50 15.78 -9.16
N LEU A 127 2.54 14.95 -9.19
CA LEU A 127 3.78 15.21 -8.45
C LEU A 127 4.47 16.46 -8.95
N SER A 128 4.51 16.69 -10.26
CA SER A 128 5.20 17.87 -10.82
C SER A 128 4.51 19.15 -10.38
N HIS A 129 3.17 19.18 -10.48
CA HIS A 129 2.35 20.28 -9.97
C HIS A 129 2.54 20.49 -8.46
N PHE A 130 2.44 19.41 -7.67
CA PHE A 130 2.58 19.48 -6.23
C PHE A 130 3.97 19.94 -5.78
N MET A 131 5.03 19.49 -6.45
CA MET A 131 6.41 19.84 -6.12
C MET A 131 6.82 21.21 -6.66
N GLY A 132 6.15 21.73 -7.69
CA GLY A 132 6.55 22.96 -8.39
C GLY A 132 7.78 22.76 -9.27
N ARG A 133 8.06 21.53 -9.70
CA ARG A 133 9.17 21.15 -10.58
C ARG A 133 8.87 19.84 -11.28
N ASP A 134 9.48 19.61 -12.43
CA ASP A 134 9.29 18.35 -13.18
C ASP A 134 9.67 17.13 -12.34
N CYS A 135 8.74 16.19 -12.26
CA CYS A 135 8.85 14.93 -11.56
C CYS A 135 8.35 13.81 -12.48
N ALA A 136 9.21 12.86 -12.81
CA ALA A 136 8.85 11.68 -13.60
C ALA A 136 8.74 10.45 -12.70
N VAL A 137 7.61 9.75 -12.79
CA VAL A 137 7.43 8.42 -12.20
C VAL A 137 7.77 7.38 -13.25
N GLY A 138 8.68 6.48 -12.92
CA GLY A 138 9.03 5.35 -13.76
C GLY A 138 8.93 4.06 -12.97
N ARG A 139 8.79 2.94 -13.69
CA ARG A 139 8.87 1.60 -13.11
C ARG A 139 10.31 1.13 -13.14
N THR A 140 10.87 0.83 -11.97
CA THR A 140 12.13 0.10 -11.87
C THR A 140 11.81 -1.40 -11.91
N GLY A 141 12.42 -2.14 -12.85
CA GLY A 141 12.22 -3.58 -12.99
C GLY A 141 11.25 -4.02 -14.10
N LYS A 142 11.39 -3.48 -15.32
CA LYS A 142 10.66 -3.96 -16.52
C LYS A 142 10.90 -5.43 -16.88
N ASP A 143 11.85 -6.11 -16.23
CA ASP A 143 12.21 -7.52 -16.48
C ASP A 143 11.46 -8.53 -15.58
N THR A 144 10.33 -8.17 -14.98
CA THR A 144 9.37 -9.21 -14.58
C THR A 144 8.61 -9.64 -15.82
N ASN A 145 9.25 -10.48 -16.65
CA ASN A 145 8.59 -11.27 -17.68
C ASN A 145 7.27 -11.78 -17.09
N GLN A 146 6.15 -11.57 -17.81
CA GLN A 146 4.81 -11.99 -17.36
C GLN A 146 4.68 -13.52 -17.15
N GLU A 147 5.78 -14.25 -17.36
CA GLU A 147 5.95 -15.70 -17.26
C GLU A 147 7.22 -16.09 -16.47
N GLY A 148 7.86 -15.18 -15.73
CA GLY A 148 9.06 -15.48 -14.94
C GLY A 148 8.78 -16.23 -13.63
N ASP A 149 9.73 -17.05 -13.18
CA ASP A 149 9.58 -17.90 -11.98
C ASP A 149 9.10 -17.14 -10.74
N LEU A 150 9.59 -15.93 -10.51
CA LEU A 150 9.17 -15.12 -9.36
C LEU A 150 7.68 -14.75 -9.39
N GLN A 151 7.11 -14.53 -10.58
CA GLN A 151 5.70 -14.21 -10.73
C GLN A 151 4.83 -15.44 -10.45
N ASN A 152 5.28 -16.63 -10.83
CA ASN A 152 4.61 -17.88 -10.51
C ASN A 152 4.66 -18.15 -9.00
N ILE A 153 5.81 -17.94 -8.36
CA ILE A 153 5.95 -18.03 -6.90
C ILE A 153 5.05 -17.00 -6.21
N TYR A 154 4.96 -15.77 -6.72
CA TYR A 154 4.06 -14.74 -6.19
C TYR A 154 2.60 -15.20 -6.24
N ARG A 155 2.13 -15.69 -7.41
CA ARG A 155 0.76 -16.21 -7.58
C ARG A 155 0.49 -17.38 -6.63
N ALA A 156 1.41 -18.34 -6.54
CA ALA A 156 1.28 -19.46 -5.60
C ALA A 156 1.21 -18.98 -4.15
N PHE A 157 1.99 -17.96 -3.78
CA PHE A 157 1.96 -17.38 -2.44
C PHE A 157 0.62 -16.68 -2.15
N GLU A 158 0.02 -15.97 -3.12
CA GLU A 158 -1.31 -15.35 -2.93
C GLU A 158 -2.36 -16.40 -2.53
N LEU A 159 -2.31 -17.60 -3.12
CA LEU A 159 -3.24 -18.70 -2.82
C LEU A 159 -3.05 -19.31 -1.42
N THR A 160 -1.94 -19.01 -0.74
CA THR A 160 -1.72 -19.41 0.66
C THR A 160 -2.31 -18.43 1.66
N SER A 161 -2.91 -17.33 1.18
CA SER A 161 -3.51 -16.30 2.03
C SER A 161 -4.60 -16.91 2.94
N PRO A 162 -4.64 -16.55 4.23
CA PRO A 162 -5.65 -17.04 5.17
C PRO A 162 -7.00 -16.30 5.04
N LEU A 163 -7.15 -15.43 4.03
CA LEU A 163 -8.34 -14.61 3.85
C LEU A 163 -9.57 -15.45 3.53
N THR A 164 -10.68 -15.09 4.16
CA THR A 164 -12.00 -15.68 3.97
C THR A 164 -12.93 -14.72 3.23
N ILE A 165 -14.08 -15.21 2.78
CA ILE A 165 -15.14 -14.35 2.23
C ILE A 165 -15.58 -13.28 3.25
N ALA A 166 -15.58 -13.61 4.55
CA ALA A 166 -15.92 -12.67 5.60
C ALA A 166 -14.91 -11.51 5.66
N ASP A 167 -13.61 -11.81 5.57
CA ASP A 167 -12.56 -10.78 5.54
C ASP A 167 -12.69 -9.88 4.30
N LEU A 168 -13.04 -10.45 3.14
CA LEU A 168 -13.28 -9.67 1.92
C LEU A 168 -14.50 -8.75 2.06
N SER A 169 -15.56 -9.23 2.70
CA SER A 169 -16.75 -8.42 3.01
C SER A 169 -16.41 -7.30 3.96
N GLU A 170 -15.67 -7.57 5.04
CA GLU A 170 -15.25 -6.55 6.01
C GLU A 170 -14.36 -5.50 5.34
N ALA A 171 -13.42 -5.92 4.49
CA ALA A 171 -12.60 -5.00 3.72
C ALA A 171 -13.47 -4.10 2.82
N ALA A 172 -14.41 -4.68 2.07
CA ALA A 172 -15.30 -3.94 1.18
C ALA A 172 -16.17 -2.92 1.95
N ASP A 173 -16.71 -3.29 3.11
CA ASP A 173 -17.55 -2.43 3.94
C ASP A 173 -16.73 -1.37 4.71
N SER A 174 -15.41 -1.52 4.78
CA SER A 174 -14.57 -0.63 5.57
C SER A 174 -14.67 0.83 5.09
N ARG A 175 -14.59 1.76 6.05
CA ARG A 175 -14.51 3.21 5.76
C ARG A 175 -13.38 3.50 4.77
N PHE A 176 -12.25 2.81 4.89
CA PHE A 176 -11.12 2.97 3.97
C PHE A 176 -11.51 2.65 2.52
N MET A 177 -12.11 1.49 2.28
CA MET A 177 -12.48 1.07 0.93
C MET A 177 -13.59 1.95 0.35
N GLN A 178 -14.59 2.28 1.14
CA GLN A 178 -15.70 3.12 0.68
C GLN A 178 -15.24 4.57 0.39
N HIS A 179 -14.37 5.12 1.24
CA HIS A 179 -13.90 6.50 1.06
C HIS A 179 -12.88 6.66 -0.06
N PHE A 180 -11.89 5.78 -0.14
CA PHE A 180 -10.81 5.95 -1.11
C PHE A 180 -11.12 5.28 -2.45
N PHE A 181 -11.95 4.25 -2.50
CA PHE A 181 -12.16 3.48 -3.73
C PHE A 181 -13.62 3.42 -4.18
N ALA A 182 -14.58 3.77 -3.31
CA ALA A 182 -16.03 3.71 -3.58
C ALA A 182 -16.44 2.39 -4.28
N VAL A 183 -15.96 1.27 -3.73
CA VAL A 183 -16.14 -0.05 -4.36
C VAL A 183 -17.57 -0.55 -4.23
N ASP A 184 -18.05 -1.19 -5.30
CA ASP A 184 -19.18 -2.11 -5.19
C ASP A 184 -18.73 -3.37 -4.44
N LYS A 185 -19.50 -3.74 -3.42
CA LYS A 185 -19.16 -4.82 -2.51
C LYS A 185 -19.14 -6.18 -3.20
N ASP A 186 -20.15 -6.47 -4.01
CA ASP A 186 -20.30 -7.77 -4.64
C ASP A 186 -19.24 -7.96 -5.73
N GLU A 187 -18.96 -6.91 -6.51
CA GLU A 187 -17.84 -6.90 -7.46
C GLU A 187 -16.49 -7.09 -6.77
N TYR A 188 -16.27 -6.43 -5.63
CA TYR A 188 -15.03 -6.54 -4.87
C TYR A 188 -14.83 -7.96 -4.31
N ILE A 189 -15.86 -8.54 -3.69
CA ILE A 189 -15.82 -9.91 -3.19
C ILE A 189 -15.62 -10.89 -4.34
N PHE A 190 -16.34 -10.73 -5.45
CA PHE A 190 -16.20 -11.62 -6.61
C PHE A 190 -14.79 -11.60 -7.20
N LYS A 191 -14.21 -10.40 -7.38
CA LYS A 191 -12.83 -10.21 -7.84
C LYS A 191 -11.84 -11.00 -6.98
N TRP A 192 -11.90 -10.80 -5.66
CA TRP A 192 -10.93 -11.40 -4.74
C TRP A 192 -11.19 -12.88 -4.48
N LYS A 193 -12.45 -13.31 -4.40
CA LYS A 193 -12.84 -14.72 -4.34
C LYS A 193 -12.26 -15.50 -5.52
N THR A 194 -12.40 -14.95 -6.73
CA THR A 194 -11.88 -15.56 -7.96
C THR A 194 -10.35 -15.59 -7.96
N ARG A 195 -9.70 -14.49 -7.62
CA ARG A 195 -8.23 -14.39 -7.62
C ARG A 195 -7.56 -15.30 -6.58
N LEU A 196 -8.16 -15.46 -5.41
CA LEU A 196 -7.64 -16.25 -4.30
C LEU A 196 -8.18 -17.69 -4.27
N ASN A 197 -9.06 -18.05 -5.20
CA ASN A 197 -9.71 -19.37 -5.27
C ASN A 197 -10.39 -19.78 -3.94
N LEU A 198 -11.16 -18.86 -3.35
CA LEU A 198 -11.88 -19.13 -2.10
C LEU A 198 -13.18 -19.90 -2.40
N ALA A 199 -13.52 -20.85 -1.51
CA ALA A 199 -14.76 -21.63 -1.57
C ALA A 199 -16.00 -20.75 -1.28
#